data_AF-A0A0B8NYX6-F1
#
_entry.id   AF-A0A0B8NYX6-F1
#
_cell.length_a   1.000
_cell.length_b   1.000
_cell.length_c   1.000
_cell.angle_alpha   90.00
_cell.angle_beta   90.00
_cell.angle_gamma   90.00
#
_symmetry.space_group_name_H-M   'P 1'
#
loop_
_entity.id
_entity.type
_entity.pdbx_description
1 polymer ?
#
loop_
_entity_poly.entity_id
_entity_poly.type
_entity_poly.pdbx_seq_one_letter_code
_entity_poly.pdbx_strand_id
1 'polypeptide(L)'
;MASRQNPCSWYSLDESDNDSYRFISYFVRAINKATDNICVNSLALIEKRQFSSLHSLFGEIFAELTSTHHEIYLVLDDYHLITNEEVHEAMRFFIKHMPDNVTVVVTSRSNPPLGTANLRVRDLMIEIDDDLLAFDTEETSRFLSMRTKEEIDESTATDLRNYVEGWPSALQLLAIQAIQQNKPIKESLLAIEDFNHTHLWDYLAEEVFDYLDEDTQQFLMQCSVLDNFSDEHIADVTGRDDALNMLENLNRFGLFLNTSTDEQNWFRFHNLFSDFLTHQRSTHLPQQELSLQTQAAKTWLKYNRPVKALAHAQKAKDSDLCADIMREHGWAMFNGGELVT
;
A
#
# COMPACT_ATOMS: atom_id res chain seq x y z
N MET A 1 8.95 -22.36 30.10
CA MET A 1 10.00 -21.38 29.72
C MET A 1 9.37 -20.01 29.91
N ALA A 2 9.82 -19.26 30.92
CA ALA A 2 9.37 -17.89 31.11
C ALA A 2 9.69 -17.10 29.84
N SER A 3 8.70 -16.41 29.26
CA SER A 3 8.90 -15.52 28.13
C SER A 3 9.96 -14.49 28.55
N ARG A 4 11.18 -14.59 28.00
CA ARG A 4 12.10 -13.46 28.03
C ARG A 4 11.40 -12.38 27.23
N GLN A 5 10.81 -11.40 27.91
CA GLN A 5 10.44 -10.14 27.27
C GLN A 5 11.76 -9.48 26.90
N ASN A 6 12.27 -9.77 25.71
CA ASN A 6 13.41 -9.05 25.18
C ASN A 6 13.03 -7.56 25.18
N PRO A 7 13.90 -6.68 25.68
CA PRO A 7 13.59 -5.27 25.76
C PRO A 7 13.25 -4.69 24.38
N CYS A 8 11.99 -4.29 24.23
CA CYS A 8 11.43 -3.77 22.99
C CYS A 8 10.98 -2.33 23.20
N SER A 9 11.42 -1.44 22.31
CA SER A 9 10.96 -0.05 22.25
C SER A 9 10.23 0.19 20.94
N TRP A 10 9.13 0.93 21.03
CA TRP A 10 8.32 1.34 19.89
C TRP A 10 8.36 2.85 19.76
N TYR A 11 8.78 3.33 18.59
CA TYR A 11 8.76 4.73 18.20
C TYR A 11 7.90 4.88 16.95
N SER A 12 6.64 5.30 17.15
CA SER A 12 5.76 5.74 16.06
C SER A 12 6.16 7.13 15.62
N LEU A 13 6.54 7.24 14.35
CA LEU A 13 7.00 8.47 13.73
C LEU A 13 5.78 9.27 13.25
N ASP A 14 5.92 10.60 13.28
CA ASP A 14 4.97 11.52 12.65
C ASP A 14 5.72 12.56 11.79
N GLU A 15 4.97 13.38 11.04
CA GLU A 15 5.57 14.40 10.17
C GLU A 15 6.50 15.37 10.90
N SER A 16 6.25 15.63 12.19
CA SER A 16 7.06 16.56 12.97
C SER A 16 8.42 16.00 13.35
N ASP A 17 8.61 14.68 13.25
CA ASP A 17 9.91 14.03 13.39
C ASP A 17 10.83 14.26 12.17
N ASN A 18 10.38 15.01 11.16
CA ASN A 18 11.27 15.63 10.18
C ASN A 18 12.17 16.73 10.78
N ASP A 19 11.93 17.17 12.02
CA ASP A 19 12.91 17.95 12.77
C ASP A 19 13.98 17.02 13.38
N SER A 20 15.22 17.13 12.89
CA SER A 20 16.33 16.25 13.30
C SER A 20 16.57 16.22 14.81
N TYR A 21 16.34 17.33 15.51
CA TYR A 21 16.48 17.41 16.96
C TYR A 21 15.36 16.64 17.68
N ARG A 22 14.12 16.78 17.21
CA ARG A 22 12.97 16.04 17.72
C ARG A 22 13.15 14.55 17.50
N PHE A 23 13.48 14.14 16.28
CA PHE A 23 13.73 12.75 15.92
C PHE A 23 14.72 12.10 16.89
N ILE A 24 15.91 12.70 17.05
CA ILE A 24 16.95 12.08 17.88
C ILE A 24 16.60 12.10 19.37
N SER A 25 15.85 13.11 19.81
CA SER A 25 15.35 13.20 21.19
C SER A 25 14.41 12.04 21.51
N TYR A 26 13.47 11.72 20.63
CA TYR A 26 12.54 10.60 20.84
C TYR A 26 13.18 9.25 20.57
N PHE A 27 14.09 9.17 19.58
CA PHE A 27 14.86 7.96 19.29
C PHE A 27 15.66 7.49 20.52
N VAL A 28 16.42 8.39 21.16
CA VAL A 28 17.19 8.05 22.37
C VAL A 28 16.26 7.71 23.55
N ARG A 29 15.12 8.38 23.67
CA ARG A 29 14.11 8.05 24.69
C ARG A 29 13.51 6.66 24.46
N ALA A 30 13.27 6.26 23.22
CA ALA A 30 12.82 4.93 22.86
C ALA A 30 13.87 3.88 23.28
N ILE A 31 15.13 4.08 22.91
CA ILE A 31 16.23 3.21 23.35
C ILE A 31 16.31 3.12 24.87
N ASN A 32 16.26 4.25 25.58
CA ASN A 32 16.31 4.27 27.03
C ASN A 32 15.14 3.53 27.68
N LYS A 33 13.95 3.55 27.07
CA LYS A 33 12.79 2.77 27.53
C LYS A 33 13.03 1.26 27.43
N ALA A 34 13.76 0.79 26.42
CA ALA A 34 14.14 -0.62 26.28
C ALA A 34 15.34 -1.00 27.17
N THR A 35 16.26 -0.07 27.42
CA THR A 35 17.57 -0.38 28.03
C THR A 35 17.71 0.07 29.48
N ASP A 36 16.60 0.37 30.16
CA ASP A 36 16.60 0.90 31.53
C ASP A 36 17.46 2.18 31.70
N ASN A 37 17.35 3.10 30.75
CA ASN A 37 18.05 4.38 30.68
C ASN A 37 19.58 4.29 30.57
N ILE A 38 20.10 3.43 29.69
CA ILE A 38 21.56 3.29 29.55
C ILE A 38 22.23 4.48 28.86
N CYS A 39 21.53 5.14 27.93
CA CYS A 39 22.04 6.24 27.13
C CYS A 39 21.90 7.60 27.83
N VAL A 40 22.42 7.71 29.06
CA VAL A 40 22.31 8.93 29.89
C VAL A 40 23.18 10.05 29.33
N ASN A 41 24.39 9.74 28.84
CA ASN A 41 25.29 10.75 28.31
C ASN A 41 24.75 11.30 27.00
N SER A 42 24.28 10.43 26.11
CA SER A 42 23.63 10.85 24.86
C SER A 42 22.42 11.75 25.12
N LEU A 43 21.57 11.40 26.09
CA LEU A 43 20.43 12.24 26.48
C LEU A 43 20.88 13.62 26.99
N ALA A 44 21.92 13.67 27.84
CA ALA A 44 22.44 14.93 28.37
C ALA A 44 23.06 15.82 27.26
N LEU A 45 23.70 15.22 26.26
CA LEU A 45 24.20 15.94 25.08
C LEU A 45 23.05 16.54 24.26
N ILE A 46 21.96 15.80 24.09
CA ILE A 46 20.76 16.28 23.40
C ILE A 46 20.14 17.46 24.15
N GLU A 47 19.87 17.32 25.45
CA GLU A 47 19.22 18.37 26.26
C GLU A 47 20.02 19.68 26.28
N LYS A 48 21.35 19.59 26.26
CA LYS A 48 22.24 20.76 26.20
C LYS A 48 22.48 21.26 24.77
N ARG A 49 21.98 20.55 23.75
CA ARG A 49 22.27 20.78 22.33
C ARG A 49 23.77 20.80 22.02
N GLN A 50 24.50 19.86 22.62
CA GLN A 50 25.96 19.74 22.56
C GLN A 50 26.40 18.57 21.67
N PHE A 51 25.86 18.47 20.46
CA PHE A 51 26.29 17.50 19.46
C PHE A 51 26.47 18.17 18.11
N SER A 52 27.44 17.69 17.33
CA SER A 52 27.81 18.30 16.05
C SER A 52 26.95 17.83 14.87
N SER A 53 26.43 16.60 14.97
CA SER A 53 25.63 15.93 13.96
C SER A 53 24.95 14.71 14.58
N LEU A 54 23.89 14.21 13.93
CA LEU A 54 23.26 12.94 14.32
C LEU A 54 24.26 11.76 14.30
N HIS A 55 25.18 11.74 13.34
CA HIS A 55 26.23 10.72 13.24
C HIS A 55 27.12 10.68 14.49
N SER A 56 27.57 11.84 14.96
CA SER A 56 28.40 11.93 16.17
C SER A 56 27.65 11.40 17.40
N LEU A 57 26.36 11.69 17.48
CA LEU A 57 25.51 11.26 18.59
C LEU A 57 25.20 9.76 18.54
N PHE A 58 24.99 9.17 17.35
CA PHE A 58 24.88 7.72 17.22
C PHE A 58 26.16 7.00 17.62
N GLY A 59 27.35 7.57 17.37
CA GLY A 59 28.61 7.04 17.88
C GLY A 59 28.64 6.92 19.41
N GLU A 60 28.17 7.95 20.12
CA GLU A 60 28.04 7.93 21.59
C GLU A 60 27.00 6.91 22.05
N ILE A 61 25.84 6.85 21.37
CA ILE A 61 24.79 5.86 21.66
C ILE A 61 25.33 4.43 21.51
N PHE A 62 26.12 4.14 20.48
CA PHE A 62 26.73 2.82 20.30
C PHE A 62 27.67 2.46 21.45
N ALA A 63 28.52 3.40 21.88
CA ALA A 63 29.41 3.18 23.01
C ALA A 63 28.62 2.84 24.29
N GLU A 64 27.50 3.51 24.53
CA GLU A 64 26.62 3.21 25.67
C GLU A 64 25.90 1.86 25.50
N LEU A 65 25.40 1.54 24.32
CA LEU A 65 24.69 0.29 24.02
C LEU A 65 25.59 -0.95 24.14
N THR A 66 26.86 -0.88 23.77
CA THR A 66 27.80 -2.02 23.91
C THR A 66 28.00 -2.49 25.35
N SER A 67 27.60 -1.69 26.35
CA SER A 67 27.64 -2.11 27.74
C SER A 67 26.50 -3.09 28.11
N THR A 68 25.45 -3.19 27.29
CA THR A 68 24.40 -4.21 27.42
C THR A 68 24.73 -5.50 26.69
N HIS A 69 24.36 -6.63 27.30
CA HIS A 69 24.59 -7.98 26.75
C HIS A 69 23.28 -8.68 26.35
N HIS A 70 22.14 -7.98 26.43
CA HIS A 70 20.83 -8.50 26.03
C HIS A 70 20.45 -7.94 24.66
N GLU A 71 19.65 -8.71 23.93
CA GLU A 71 19.06 -8.29 22.65
C GLU A 71 18.07 -7.15 22.86
N ILE A 72 18.17 -6.11 22.02
CA ILE A 72 17.33 -4.92 22.02
C ILE A 72 16.58 -4.86 20.70
N TYR A 73 15.27 -4.70 20.75
CA TYR A 73 14.44 -4.47 19.56
C TYR A 73 13.98 -3.02 19.53
N LEU A 74 14.32 -2.31 18.45
CA LEU A 74 13.87 -0.95 18.20
C LEU A 74 12.92 -0.95 17.01
N VAL A 75 11.63 -0.74 17.28
CA VAL A 75 10.60 -0.59 16.25
C VAL A 75 10.49 0.89 15.88
N LEU A 76 10.73 1.18 14.60
CA LEU A 76 10.45 2.46 13.95
C LEU A 76 9.20 2.27 13.10
N ASP A 77 8.11 2.83 13.59
CA ASP A 77 6.80 2.65 13.01
C ASP A 77 6.42 3.87 12.17
N ASP A 78 5.82 3.65 11.00
CA ASP A 78 5.46 4.67 10.00
C ASP A 78 6.64 5.47 9.39
N TYR A 79 7.73 4.79 9.04
CA TYR A 79 8.95 5.46 8.54
C TYR A 79 8.76 6.26 7.24
N HIS A 80 7.75 5.92 6.43
CA HIS A 80 7.38 6.67 5.22
C HIS A 80 7.04 8.15 5.47
N LEU A 81 6.71 8.55 6.71
CA LEU A 81 6.45 9.95 7.09
C LEU A 81 7.73 10.79 7.21
N ILE A 82 8.90 10.15 7.26
CA ILE A 82 10.20 10.83 7.29
C ILE A 82 10.64 11.11 5.85
N THR A 83 10.88 12.37 5.56
CA THR A 83 11.37 12.90 4.28
C THR A 83 12.70 13.65 4.42
N ASN A 84 13.13 13.95 5.65
CA ASN A 84 14.38 14.66 5.92
C ASN A 84 15.60 13.76 5.64
N GLU A 85 16.41 14.18 4.64
CA GLU A 85 17.62 13.45 4.23
C GLU A 85 18.68 13.34 5.34
N GLU A 86 18.79 14.30 6.25
CA GLU A 86 19.71 14.20 7.39
C GLU A 86 19.36 13.00 8.28
N VAL A 87 18.06 12.77 8.51
CA VAL A 87 17.56 11.63 9.29
C VAL A 87 17.81 10.31 8.55
N HIS A 88 17.59 10.29 7.22
CA HIS A 88 17.87 9.10 6.40
C HIS A 88 19.35 8.74 6.39
N GLU A 89 20.24 9.71 6.16
CA GLU A 89 21.70 9.52 6.23
C GLU A 89 22.13 9.00 7.59
N ALA A 90 21.61 9.61 8.66
CA ALA A 90 21.93 9.21 10.03
C ALA A 90 21.43 7.78 10.33
N MET A 91 20.24 7.40 9.88
CA MET A 91 19.71 6.04 10.06
C MET A 91 20.47 5.00 9.23
N ARG A 92 20.92 5.35 8.02
CA ARG A 92 21.84 4.50 7.25
C ARG A 92 23.15 4.28 7.99
N PHE A 93 23.69 5.33 8.61
CA PHE A 93 24.85 5.19 9.50
C PHE A 93 24.52 4.33 10.72
N PHE A 94 23.35 4.50 11.33
CA PHE A 94 22.91 3.73 12.49
C PHE A 94 22.90 2.23 12.18
N ILE A 95 22.13 1.82 11.17
CA ILE A 95 21.94 0.41 10.79
C ILE A 95 23.26 -0.25 10.39
N LYS A 96 24.15 0.51 9.71
CA LYS A 96 25.44 -0.01 9.26
C LYS A 96 26.42 -0.30 10.39
N HIS A 97 26.32 0.42 11.51
CA HIS A 97 27.32 0.37 12.58
C HIS A 97 26.73 0.02 13.96
N MET A 98 25.43 -0.29 14.03
CA MET A 98 24.77 -0.67 15.28
C MET A 98 25.46 -1.90 15.90
N PRO A 99 25.52 -1.98 17.24
CA PRO A 99 26.02 -3.17 17.91
C PRO A 99 25.21 -4.42 17.57
N ASP A 100 25.86 -5.60 17.60
CA ASP A 100 25.24 -6.89 17.23
C ASP A 100 24.03 -7.27 18.12
N ASN A 101 23.89 -6.65 19.29
CA ASN A 101 22.76 -6.89 20.19
C ASN A 101 21.54 -5.99 19.88
N VAL A 102 21.55 -5.21 18.81
CA VAL A 102 20.44 -4.34 18.39
C VAL A 102 19.81 -4.89 17.11
N THR A 103 18.49 -5.08 17.14
CA THR A 103 17.67 -5.36 15.96
C THR A 103 16.73 -4.19 15.72
N VAL A 104 16.75 -3.64 14.51
CA VAL A 104 15.82 -2.58 14.10
C VAL A 104 14.69 -3.20 13.28
N VAL A 105 13.46 -2.95 13.69
CA VAL A 105 12.24 -3.29 12.95
C VAL A 105 11.71 -2.00 12.37
N VAL A 106 11.48 -1.95 11.06
CA VAL A 106 10.96 -0.76 10.38
C VAL A 106 9.63 -1.11 9.72
N THR A 107 8.57 -0.39 10.03
CA THR A 107 7.31 -0.44 9.29
C THR A 107 7.24 0.78 8.38
N SER A 108 6.73 0.60 7.17
CA SER A 108 6.64 1.66 6.18
C SER A 108 5.64 1.27 5.10
N ARG A 109 4.91 2.24 4.54
CA ARG A 109 4.08 2.02 3.35
C ARG A 109 4.89 1.90 2.07
N SER A 110 6.16 2.30 2.11
CA SER A 110 7.06 2.31 0.96
C SER A 110 8.46 1.84 1.33
N ASN A 111 9.24 1.48 0.31
CA ASN A 111 10.64 1.11 0.49
C ASN A 111 11.42 2.27 1.15
N PRO A 112 11.85 2.13 2.41
CA PRO A 112 12.50 3.21 3.12
C PRO A 112 13.91 3.44 2.54
N PRO A 113 14.38 4.71 2.43
CA PRO A 113 15.69 5.05 1.84
C PRO A 113 16.88 4.74 2.79
N LEU A 114 16.90 3.51 3.32
CA LEU A 114 17.83 3.03 4.34
C LEU A 114 18.95 2.15 3.76
N GLY A 115 19.10 2.09 2.43
CA GLY A 115 20.11 1.26 1.78
C GLY A 115 19.81 -0.24 1.83
N THR A 116 18.51 -0.60 1.83
CA THR A 116 17.98 -1.97 1.96
C THR A 116 18.59 -2.95 0.96
N ALA A 117 18.89 -2.53 -0.27
CA ALA A 117 19.53 -3.39 -1.28
C ALA A 117 20.87 -3.99 -0.82
N ASN A 118 21.69 -3.23 -0.08
CA ASN A 118 22.97 -3.72 0.44
C ASN A 118 22.76 -4.72 1.58
N LEU A 119 21.78 -4.46 2.45
CA LEU A 119 21.41 -5.38 3.53
C LEU A 119 20.89 -6.70 2.97
N ARG A 120 20.07 -6.65 1.91
CA ARG A 120 19.52 -7.82 1.21
C ARG A 120 20.62 -8.69 0.62
N VAL A 121 21.60 -8.11 -0.08
CA VAL A 121 22.74 -8.86 -0.66
C VAL A 121 23.61 -9.53 0.41
N ARG A 122 23.65 -8.96 1.62
CA ARG A 122 24.45 -9.47 2.74
C ARG A 122 23.68 -10.42 3.66
N ASP A 123 22.41 -10.69 3.37
CA ASP A 123 21.53 -11.50 4.23
C ASP A 123 21.40 -10.93 5.67
N LEU A 124 21.36 -9.59 5.77
CA LEU A 124 21.26 -8.84 7.04
C LEU A 124 19.86 -8.23 7.26
N MET A 125 18.87 -8.65 6.47
CA MET A 125 17.52 -8.11 6.54
C MET A 125 16.52 -9.20 6.24
N ILE A 126 15.44 -9.22 7.02
CA ILE A 126 14.21 -9.94 6.70
C ILE A 126 13.23 -8.90 6.18
N GLU A 127 12.65 -9.19 5.02
CA GLU A 127 11.63 -8.35 4.40
C GLU A 127 10.30 -9.09 4.48
N ILE A 128 9.28 -8.40 5.00
CA ILE A 128 7.91 -8.89 5.06
C ILE A 128 7.10 -7.87 4.27
N ASP A 129 6.70 -8.25 3.07
CA ASP A 129 5.90 -7.44 2.16
C ASP A 129 4.40 -7.61 2.44
N ASP A 130 3.60 -6.89 1.67
CA ASP A 130 2.14 -6.97 1.71
C ASP A 130 1.61 -8.36 1.37
N ASP A 131 2.24 -9.07 0.42
CA ASP A 131 1.89 -10.46 0.10
C ASP A 131 2.04 -11.40 1.31
N LEU A 132 3.10 -11.25 2.11
CA LEU A 132 3.32 -12.02 3.33
C LEU A 132 2.43 -11.57 4.51
N LEU A 133 1.98 -10.32 4.52
CA LEU A 133 1.05 -9.79 5.53
C LEU A 133 -0.42 -10.05 5.20
N ALA A 134 -0.74 -10.29 3.93
CA ALA A 134 -2.08 -10.56 3.46
C ALA A 134 -2.58 -11.88 4.06
N PHE A 135 -3.77 -11.82 4.66
CA PHE A 135 -4.36 -13.01 5.26
C PHE A 135 -4.64 -14.07 4.21
N ASP A 136 -4.26 -15.31 4.52
CA ASP A 136 -4.76 -16.46 3.80
C ASP A 136 -6.23 -16.76 4.14
N THR A 137 -6.81 -17.78 3.51
CA THR A 137 -8.22 -18.14 3.72
C THR A 137 -8.47 -18.61 5.16
N GLU A 138 -7.53 -19.32 5.78
CA GLU A 138 -7.65 -19.81 7.15
C GLU A 138 -7.60 -18.64 8.14
N GLU A 139 -6.64 -17.74 7.97
CA GLU A 139 -6.51 -16.52 8.76
C GLU A 139 -7.71 -15.62 8.62
N THR A 140 -8.25 -15.45 7.41
CA THR A 140 -9.47 -14.68 7.14
C THR A 140 -10.67 -15.27 7.87
N SER A 141 -10.91 -16.58 7.74
CA SER A 141 -12.02 -17.26 8.43
C SER A 141 -11.87 -17.12 9.95
N ARG A 142 -10.67 -17.36 10.47
CA ARG A 142 -10.36 -17.28 11.90
C ARG A 142 -10.54 -15.86 12.45
N PHE A 143 -10.04 -14.85 11.73
CA PHE A 143 -10.15 -13.45 12.11
C PHE A 143 -11.61 -12.99 12.15
N LEU A 144 -12.36 -13.22 11.07
CA LEU A 144 -13.76 -12.83 10.98
C LEU A 144 -14.60 -13.56 12.04
N SER A 145 -14.38 -14.86 12.23
CA SER A 145 -15.11 -15.64 13.24
C SER A 145 -14.91 -15.09 14.66
N MET A 146 -13.67 -14.72 15.01
CA MET A 146 -13.39 -14.07 16.29
C MET A 146 -14.06 -12.70 16.40
N ARG A 147 -14.09 -11.92 15.31
CA ARG A 147 -14.55 -10.54 15.32
C ARG A 147 -16.07 -10.41 15.34
N THR A 148 -16.77 -11.22 14.55
CA THR A 148 -18.24 -11.23 14.43
C THR A 148 -18.91 -12.17 15.43
N LYS A 149 -18.15 -13.12 16.01
CA LYS A 149 -18.66 -14.21 16.87
C LYS A 149 -19.60 -15.17 16.13
N GLU A 150 -19.40 -15.31 14.82
CA GLU A 150 -20.13 -16.22 13.94
C GLU A 150 -19.14 -17.21 13.31
N GLU A 151 -19.56 -18.44 12.98
CA GLU A 151 -18.71 -19.33 12.19
C GLU A 151 -18.75 -18.90 10.72
N ILE A 152 -17.57 -18.66 10.14
CA ILE A 152 -17.43 -18.28 8.74
C ILE A 152 -17.02 -19.50 7.91
N ASP A 153 -17.90 -19.89 6.99
CA ASP A 153 -17.62 -20.98 6.07
C ASP A 153 -16.50 -20.61 5.08
N GLU A 154 -15.79 -21.63 4.59
CA GLU A 154 -14.61 -21.46 3.73
C GLU A 154 -14.92 -20.73 2.42
N SER A 155 -16.13 -20.90 1.86
CA SER A 155 -16.51 -20.21 0.62
C SER A 155 -16.66 -18.71 0.85
N THR A 156 -17.38 -18.32 1.91
CA THR A 156 -17.53 -16.91 2.30
C THR A 156 -16.19 -16.27 2.65
N ALA A 157 -15.31 -17.00 3.36
CA ALA A 157 -13.96 -16.52 3.68
C ALA A 157 -13.11 -16.32 2.42
N THR A 158 -13.18 -17.25 1.47
CA THR A 158 -12.45 -17.16 0.20
C THR A 158 -12.94 -15.98 -0.65
N ASP A 159 -14.25 -15.79 -0.75
CA ASP A 159 -14.84 -14.68 -1.52
C ASP A 159 -14.44 -13.32 -0.93
N LEU A 160 -14.56 -13.16 0.39
CA LEU A 160 -14.14 -11.95 1.09
C LEU A 160 -12.64 -11.70 0.94
N ARG A 161 -11.82 -12.74 1.12
CA ARG A 161 -10.37 -12.67 0.93
C ARG A 161 -10.04 -12.21 -0.48
N ASN A 162 -10.65 -12.79 -1.51
CA ASN A 162 -10.35 -12.44 -2.91
C ASN A 162 -10.77 -11.01 -3.23
N TYR A 163 -11.86 -10.53 -2.65
CA TYR A 163 -12.32 -9.16 -2.84
C TYR A 163 -11.39 -8.12 -2.21
N VAL A 164 -11.00 -8.34 -0.95
CA VAL A 164 -10.09 -7.43 -0.23
C VAL A 164 -8.61 -7.82 -0.35
N GLU A 165 -8.30 -8.79 -1.22
CA GLU A 165 -6.98 -9.42 -1.44
C GLU A 165 -6.23 -9.73 -0.14
N GLY A 166 -6.94 -10.21 0.89
CA GLY A 166 -6.38 -10.56 2.19
C GLY A 166 -6.03 -9.37 3.09
N TRP A 167 -6.37 -8.13 2.72
CA TRP A 167 -6.05 -6.92 3.49
C TRP A 167 -6.76 -6.90 4.87
N PRO A 168 -6.01 -7.01 5.99
CA PRO A 168 -6.62 -7.16 7.32
C PRO A 168 -7.46 -5.97 7.76
N SER A 169 -7.08 -4.74 7.38
CA SER A 169 -7.83 -3.54 7.74
C SER A 169 -9.18 -3.47 7.03
N ALA A 170 -9.25 -3.87 5.75
CA ALA A 170 -10.55 -3.97 5.06
C ALA A 170 -11.44 -5.05 5.70
N LEU A 171 -10.88 -6.22 6.02
CA LEU A 171 -11.63 -7.26 6.76
C LEU A 171 -12.17 -6.72 8.10
N GLN A 172 -11.37 -5.93 8.82
CA GLN A 172 -11.77 -5.32 10.09
C GLN A 172 -12.90 -4.30 9.90
N LEU A 173 -12.87 -3.48 8.84
CA LEU A 173 -13.92 -2.52 8.52
C LEU A 173 -15.22 -3.20 8.10
N LEU A 174 -15.15 -4.25 7.27
CA LEU A 174 -16.29 -5.08 6.91
C LEU A 174 -16.93 -5.71 8.15
N ALA A 175 -16.12 -6.24 9.06
CA ALA A 175 -16.60 -6.81 10.32
C ALA A 175 -17.26 -5.76 11.23
N ILE A 176 -16.71 -4.54 11.33
CA ILE A 176 -17.34 -3.44 12.08
C ILE A 176 -18.72 -3.12 11.49
N GLN A 177 -18.80 -3.00 10.17
CA GLN A 177 -20.05 -2.67 9.48
C GLN A 177 -21.11 -3.73 9.72
N ALA A 178 -20.78 -5.01 9.55
CA ALA A 178 -21.71 -6.13 9.78
C ALA A 178 -22.27 -6.11 11.21
N ILE A 179 -21.41 -5.89 12.20
CA ILE A 179 -21.81 -5.82 13.62
C ILE A 179 -22.74 -4.63 13.87
N GLN A 180 -22.43 -3.45 13.33
CA GLN A 180 -23.26 -2.25 13.52
C GLN A 180 -24.62 -2.36 12.85
N GLN A 181 -24.68 -3.01 11.68
CA GLN A 181 -25.93 -3.25 10.95
C GLN A 181 -26.71 -4.45 11.49
N ASN A 182 -26.13 -5.21 12.42
CA ASN A 182 -26.66 -6.47 12.94
C ASN A 182 -27.04 -7.43 11.80
N LYS A 183 -26.14 -7.56 10.83
CA LYS A 183 -26.26 -8.43 9.65
C LYS A 183 -25.12 -9.45 9.62
N PRO A 184 -25.36 -10.67 9.08
CA PRO A 184 -24.30 -11.64 8.84
C PRO A 184 -23.23 -11.05 7.92
N ILE A 185 -21.95 -11.36 8.17
CA ILE A 185 -20.83 -10.88 7.32
C ILE A 185 -20.96 -11.32 5.87
N LYS A 186 -21.65 -12.44 5.61
CA LYS A 186 -21.92 -12.94 4.26
C LYS A 186 -22.74 -11.95 3.43
N GLU A 187 -23.61 -11.16 4.06
CA GLU A 187 -24.36 -10.10 3.38
C GLU A 187 -23.48 -8.90 3.00
N SER A 188 -22.28 -8.79 3.58
CA SER A 188 -21.33 -7.73 3.18
C SER A 188 -20.85 -7.90 1.74
N LEU A 189 -20.78 -9.13 1.20
CA LEU A 189 -20.48 -9.36 -0.23
C LEU A 189 -21.59 -8.84 -1.16
N LEU A 190 -22.85 -8.93 -0.75
CA LEU A 190 -23.97 -8.41 -1.55
C LEU A 190 -24.04 -6.87 -1.45
N ALA A 191 -23.76 -6.32 -0.27
CA ALA A 191 -23.65 -4.87 -0.11
C ALA A 191 -22.45 -4.29 -0.90
N ILE A 192 -21.43 -5.10 -1.19
CA ILE A 192 -20.24 -4.73 -1.99
C ILE A 192 -20.69 -4.43 -3.42
N GLU A 193 -21.49 -5.32 -4.01
CA GLU A 193 -22.04 -5.15 -5.36
C GLU A 193 -22.99 -3.93 -5.46
N ASP A 194 -23.68 -3.59 -4.36
CA ASP A 194 -24.58 -2.44 -4.25
C ASP A 194 -23.88 -1.13 -3.82
N PHE A 195 -22.54 -1.09 -3.76
CA PHE A 195 -21.74 0.09 -3.36
C PHE A 195 -22.13 0.68 -1.98
N ASN A 196 -22.62 -0.13 -1.05
CA ASN A 196 -23.19 0.33 0.22
C ASN A 196 -22.24 0.12 1.42
N HIS A 197 -20.97 0.53 1.28
CA HIS A 197 -19.91 0.31 2.27
C HIS A 197 -19.33 1.59 2.86
N THR A 198 -20.16 2.37 3.55
CA THR A 198 -19.77 3.67 4.13
C THR A 198 -18.40 3.62 4.83
N HIS A 199 -18.15 2.70 5.78
CA HIS A 199 -16.87 2.68 6.52
C HIS A 199 -15.63 2.35 5.69
N LEU A 200 -15.76 1.43 4.72
CA LEU A 200 -14.61 1.03 3.90
C LEU A 200 -14.25 2.13 2.90
N TRP A 201 -15.28 2.79 2.37
CA TRP A 201 -15.15 3.89 1.43
C TRP A 201 -14.67 5.16 2.10
N ASP A 202 -15.20 5.48 3.28
CA ASP A 202 -14.77 6.61 4.11
C ASP A 202 -13.28 6.45 4.45
N TYR A 203 -12.83 5.23 4.81
CA TYR A 203 -11.40 4.99 5.03
C TYR A 203 -10.56 5.25 3.76
N LEU A 204 -10.95 4.72 2.60
CA LEU A 204 -10.21 4.96 1.37
C LEU A 204 -10.21 6.42 0.94
N ALA A 205 -11.29 7.16 1.21
CA ALA A 205 -11.35 8.59 1.00
C ALA A 205 -10.41 9.32 1.96
N GLU A 206 -10.64 9.19 3.27
CA GLU A 206 -10.00 9.98 4.32
C GLU A 206 -8.52 9.61 4.53
N GLU A 207 -8.14 8.34 4.42
CA GLU A 207 -6.80 7.84 4.79
C GLU A 207 -5.85 7.65 3.59
N VAL A 208 -6.38 7.71 2.37
CA VAL A 208 -5.63 7.42 1.15
C VAL A 208 -5.84 8.50 0.11
N PHE A 209 -7.08 8.73 -0.32
CA PHE A 209 -7.36 9.58 -1.48
C PHE A 209 -7.23 11.07 -1.17
N ASP A 210 -7.72 11.53 -0.01
CA ASP A 210 -7.77 12.95 0.36
C ASP A 210 -6.40 13.55 0.69
N TYR A 211 -5.40 12.71 0.94
CA TYR A 211 -4.01 13.12 1.11
C TYR A 211 -3.27 13.37 -0.22
N LEU A 212 -3.88 12.97 -1.35
CA LEU A 212 -3.31 13.18 -2.68
C LEU A 212 -3.66 14.56 -3.21
N ASP A 213 -2.75 15.15 -3.97
CA ASP A 213 -3.05 16.40 -4.68
C ASP A 213 -4.09 16.17 -5.80
N GLU A 214 -4.77 17.25 -6.20
CA GLU A 214 -5.86 17.20 -7.19
C GLU A 214 -5.44 16.55 -8.52
N ASP A 215 -4.19 16.74 -8.95
CA ASP A 215 -3.69 16.19 -10.22
C ASP A 215 -3.51 14.67 -10.11
N THR A 216 -2.95 14.19 -9.01
CA THR A 216 -2.83 12.76 -8.70
C THR A 216 -4.20 12.09 -8.55
N GLN A 217 -5.15 12.73 -7.85
CA GLN A 217 -6.51 12.22 -7.72
C GLN A 217 -7.19 12.06 -9.09
N GLN A 218 -7.11 13.10 -9.93
CA GLN A 218 -7.67 13.06 -11.28
C GLN A 218 -7.01 11.96 -12.12
N PHE A 219 -5.69 11.81 -12.04
CA PHE A 219 -4.96 10.76 -12.74
C PHE A 219 -5.44 9.36 -12.34
N LEU A 220 -5.54 9.07 -11.04
CA LEU A 220 -6.03 7.78 -10.54
C LEU A 220 -7.46 7.48 -11.02
N MET A 221 -8.35 8.48 -10.96
CA MET A 221 -9.71 8.36 -11.48
C MET A 221 -9.73 8.10 -12.98
N GLN A 222 -8.86 8.71 -13.78
CA GLN A 222 -8.81 8.44 -15.22
C GLN A 222 -8.24 7.05 -15.51
N CYS A 223 -7.23 6.61 -14.78
CA CYS A 223 -6.60 5.29 -14.92
C CYS A 223 -7.57 4.15 -14.56
N SER A 224 -8.48 4.36 -13.60
CA SER A 224 -9.45 3.34 -13.17
C SER A 224 -10.45 2.92 -14.25
N VAL A 225 -10.42 3.56 -15.43
CA VAL A 225 -11.16 3.05 -16.59
C VAL A 225 -10.56 1.75 -17.12
N LEU A 226 -9.28 1.46 -16.83
CA LEU A 226 -8.57 0.28 -17.28
C LEU A 226 -8.40 -0.73 -16.13
N ASP A 227 -8.76 -1.99 -16.35
CA ASP A 227 -8.59 -3.05 -15.34
C ASP A 227 -7.11 -3.44 -15.13
N ASN A 228 -6.30 -3.33 -16.19
CA ASN A 228 -4.85 -3.55 -16.18
C ASN A 228 -4.24 -2.60 -17.21
N PHE A 229 -3.06 -2.05 -16.92
CA PHE A 229 -2.46 -1.01 -17.75
C PHE A 229 -0.94 -0.96 -17.63
N SER A 230 -0.28 -0.48 -18.70
CA SER A 230 1.08 0.05 -18.63
C SER A 230 1.05 1.58 -18.72
N ASP A 231 2.20 2.22 -18.54
CA ASP A 231 2.40 3.65 -18.79
C ASP A 231 1.94 4.07 -20.19
N GLU A 232 2.24 3.28 -21.23
CA GLU A 232 1.81 3.54 -22.61
C GLU A 232 0.27 3.50 -22.76
N HIS A 233 -0.41 2.57 -22.07
CA HIS A 233 -1.88 2.47 -22.12
C HIS A 233 -2.52 3.68 -21.44
N ILE A 234 -1.98 4.10 -20.29
CA ILE A 234 -2.46 5.29 -19.60
C ILE A 234 -2.24 6.52 -20.48
N ALA A 235 -1.06 6.69 -21.07
CA ALA A 235 -0.76 7.80 -21.95
C ALA A 235 -1.74 7.87 -23.13
N ASP A 236 -2.02 6.74 -23.78
CA ASP A 236 -2.99 6.67 -24.88
C ASP A 236 -4.42 7.03 -24.45
N VAL A 237 -4.85 6.66 -23.23
CA VAL A 237 -6.21 6.92 -22.72
C VAL A 237 -6.38 8.33 -22.17
N THR A 238 -5.41 8.80 -21.40
CA THR A 238 -5.46 10.09 -20.68
C THR A 238 -4.89 11.24 -21.49
N GLY A 239 -4.07 10.96 -22.50
CA GLY A 239 -3.32 11.95 -23.26
C GLY A 239 -2.16 12.58 -22.49
N ARG A 240 -1.74 11.97 -21.38
CA ARG A 240 -0.67 12.48 -20.51
C ARG A 240 0.69 11.91 -20.87
N ASP A 241 1.67 12.79 -21.03
CA ASP A 241 3.06 12.41 -21.32
C ASP A 241 3.86 12.06 -20.05
N ASP A 242 3.34 12.39 -18.86
CA ASP A 242 3.97 12.16 -17.55
C ASP A 242 3.47 10.89 -16.84
N ALA A 243 2.70 10.04 -17.52
CA ALA A 243 2.07 8.85 -16.95
C ALA A 243 3.04 7.91 -16.25
N LEU A 244 4.22 7.67 -16.83
CA LEU A 244 5.26 6.82 -16.22
C LEU A 244 5.76 7.40 -14.89
N ASN A 245 6.06 8.70 -14.86
CA ASN A 245 6.53 9.37 -13.64
C ASN A 245 5.45 9.36 -12.55
N MET A 246 4.19 9.56 -12.91
CA MET A 246 3.08 9.44 -11.95
C MET A 246 2.96 8.02 -11.40
N LEU A 247 3.04 6.98 -12.24
CA LEU A 247 3.03 5.59 -11.79
C LEU A 247 4.20 5.25 -10.87
N GLU A 248 5.41 5.69 -11.20
CA GLU A 248 6.60 5.48 -10.37
C GLU A 248 6.43 6.15 -9.00
N ASN A 249 5.86 7.36 -8.95
CA ASN A 249 5.56 8.05 -7.71
C ASN A 249 4.50 7.30 -6.90
N LEU A 250 3.39 6.88 -7.51
CA LEU A 250 2.33 6.12 -6.83
C LEU A 250 2.85 4.80 -6.26
N ASN A 251 3.67 4.07 -7.03
CA ASN A 251 4.34 2.85 -6.57
C ASN A 251 5.27 3.13 -5.38
N ARG A 252 5.97 4.27 -5.41
CA ARG A 252 6.79 4.73 -4.27
C ARG A 252 5.95 5.09 -3.04
N PHE A 253 4.68 5.44 -3.18
CA PHE A 253 3.80 5.69 -2.03
C PHE A 253 3.07 4.42 -1.53
N GLY A 254 3.29 3.26 -2.19
CA GLY A 254 2.64 2.00 -1.81
C GLY A 254 1.14 2.02 -2.01
N LEU A 255 0.64 2.85 -2.94
CA LEU A 255 -0.79 3.07 -3.15
C LEU A 255 -1.41 1.93 -3.97
N PHE A 256 -1.76 0.82 -3.31
CA PHE A 256 -2.65 -0.24 -3.84
C PHE A 256 -2.41 -0.60 -5.33
N LEU A 257 -1.16 -0.60 -5.76
CA LEU A 257 -0.74 -0.84 -7.13
C LEU A 257 0.06 -2.14 -7.13
N ASN A 258 -0.51 -3.16 -7.75
CA ASN A 258 0.13 -4.46 -7.87
C ASN A 258 0.78 -4.55 -9.24
N THR A 259 2.04 -4.96 -9.28
CA THR A 259 2.71 -5.33 -10.53
C THR A 259 2.21 -6.70 -10.98
N SER A 260 1.79 -6.82 -12.23
CA SER A 260 1.41 -8.11 -12.79
C SER A 260 2.65 -9.01 -12.91
N THR A 261 2.54 -10.26 -12.45
CA THR A 261 3.62 -11.25 -12.54
C THR A 261 3.90 -11.71 -13.96
N ASP A 262 2.92 -11.57 -14.86
CA ASP A 262 2.92 -12.22 -16.16
C ASP A 262 3.49 -11.35 -17.29
N GLU A 263 3.45 -10.02 -17.12
CA GLU A 263 3.94 -9.07 -18.12
C GLU A 263 4.72 -7.94 -17.42
N GLN A 264 5.99 -7.80 -17.77
CA GLN A 264 6.88 -6.78 -17.20
C GLN A 264 6.29 -5.37 -17.46
N ASN A 265 6.25 -4.52 -16.43
CA ASN A 265 5.71 -3.15 -16.46
C ASN A 265 4.19 -3.03 -16.62
N TRP A 266 3.44 -4.07 -16.26
CA TRP A 266 1.99 -3.99 -16.14
C TRP A 266 1.57 -3.80 -14.69
N PHE A 267 0.57 -2.94 -14.52
CA PHE A 267 0.02 -2.56 -13.24
C PHE A 267 -1.48 -2.84 -13.22
N ARG A 268 -2.00 -3.12 -12.04
CA ARG A 268 -3.43 -3.09 -11.73
C ARG A 268 -3.62 -2.42 -10.38
N PHE A 269 -4.75 -1.74 -10.23
CA PHE A 269 -5.20 -1.40 -8.89
C PHE A 269 -5.66 -2.67 -8.15
N HIS A 270 -5.46 -2.67 -6.84
CA HIS A 270 -6.13 -3.60 -5.95
C HIS A 270 -7.66 -3.52 -6.16
N ASN A 271 -8.36 -4.65 -6.15
CA ASN A 271 -9.79 -4.75 -6.53
C ASN A 271 -10.65 -3.69 -5.83
N LEU A 272 -10.59 -3.66 -4.49
CA LEU A 272 -11.29 -2.67 -3.68
C LEU A 272 -10.99 -1.22 -4.07
N PHE A 273 -9.73 -0.89 -4.36
CA PHE A 273 -9.34 0.47 -4.74
C PHE A 273 -9.81 0.81 -6.16
N SER A 274 -9.84 -0.17 -7.07
CA SER A 274 -10.40 -0.01 -8.41
C SER A 274 -11.88 0.34 -8.38
N ASP A 275 -12.66 -0.37 -7.55
CA ASP A 275 -14.08 -0.07 -7.36
C ASP A 275 -14.26 1.32 -6.77
N PHE A 276 -13.44 1.66 -5.75
CA PHE A 276 -13.39 2.99 -5.16
C PHE A 276 -13.20 4.09 -6.21
N LEU A 277 -12.14 3.97 -7.01
CA LEU A 277 -11.81 4.94 -8.04
C LEU A 277 -12.84 4.99 -9.17
N THR A 278 -13.51 3.87 -9.48
CA THR A 278 -14.58 3.83 -10.49
C THR A 278 -15.78 4.66 -10.06
N HIS A 279 -16.20 4.55 -8.79
CA HIS A 279 -17.27 5.37 -8.26
C HIS A 279 -16.86 6.85 -8.15
N GLN A 280 -15.63 7.14 -7.68
CA GLN A 280 -15.10 8.50 -7.66
C GLN A 280 -15.09 9.14 -9.06
N ARG A 281 -14.60 8.40 -10.08
CA ARG A 281 -14.63 8.83 -11.49
C ARG A 281 -16.05 9.15 -11.95
N SER A 282 -17.03 8.28 -11.65
CA SER A 282 -18.42 8.50 -12.04
C SER A 282 -19.05 9.73 -11.40
N THR A 283 -18.62 10.07 -10.17
CA THR A 283 -19.14 11.20 -9.39
C THR A 283 -18.47 12.52 -9.78
N HIS A 284 -17.15 12.52 -9.94
CA HIS A 284 -16.34 13.72 -10.13
C HIS A 284 -16.03 14.04 -11.60
N LEU A 285 -15.97 13.02 -12.47
CA LEU A 285 -15.66 13.16 -13.89
C LEU A 285 -16.78 12.66 -14.83
N PRO A 286 -18.07 12.93 -14.57
CA PRO A 286 -19.17 12.36 -15.35
C PRO A 286 -19.15 12.79 -16.83
N GLN A 287 -18.61 13.98 -17.14
CA GLN A 287 -18.48 14.45 -18.52
C GLN A 287 -17.36 13.73 -19.30
N GLN A 288 -16.39 13.13 -18.60
CA GLN A 288 -15.26 12.43 -19.22
C GLN A 288 -15.52 10.93 -19.41
N GLU A 289 -16.48 10.33 -18.68
CA GLU A 289 -16.71 8.87 -18.67
C GLU A 289 -16.79 8.27 -20.08
N LEU A 290 -17.67 8.77 -20.95
CA LEU A 290 -17.83 8.23 -22.30
C LEU A 290 -16.57 8.42 -23.14
N SER A 291 -15.88 9.56 -22.99
CA SER A 291 -14.63 9.83 -23.70
C SER A 291 -13.53 8.85 -23.27
N LEU A 292 -13.37 8.63 -21.97
CA LEU A 292 -12.39 7.70 -21.41
C LEU A 292 -12.67 6.26 -21.87
N GLN A 293 -13.94 5.82 -21.84
CA GLN A 293 -14.32 4.49 -22.34
C GLN A 293 -14.03 4.34 -23.84
N THR A 294 -14.33 5.37 -24.65
CA THR A 294 -13.99 5.35 -26.09
C THR A 294 -12.49 5.29 -26.33
N GLN A 295 -11.68 6.04 -25.57
CA GLN A 295 -10.23 5.98 -25.71
C GLN A 295 -9.69 4.63 -25.24
N ALA A 296 -10.16 4.10 -24.10
CA ALA A 296 -9.81 2.76 -23.64
C ALA A 296 -10.10 1.71 -24.71
N ALA A 297 -11.27 1.76 -25.36
CA ALA A 297 -11.61 0.86 -26.46
C ALA A 297 -10.59 0.94 -27.62
N LYS A 298 -10.25 2.15 -28.05
CA LYS A 298 -9.26 2.37 -29.13
C LYS A 298 -7.86 1.91 -28.73
N THR A 299 -7.45 2.18 -27.50
CA THR A 299 -6.16 1.74 -26.95
C THR A 299 -6.09 0.21 -26.96
N TRP A 300 -7.09 -0.50 -26.45
CA TRP A 300 -7.09 -1.96 -26.48
C TRP A 300 -7.07 -2.54 -27.90
N LEU A 301 -7.70 -1.90 -28.89
CA LEU A 301 -7.56 -2.31 -30.29
C LEU A 301 -6.14 -2.10 -30.82
N LYS A 302 -5.50 -0.96 -30.50
CA LYS A 302 -4.11 -0.66 -30.86
C LYS A 302 -3.16 -1.77 -30.37
N TYR A 303 -3.41 -2.32 -29.18
CA TYR A 303 -2.65 -3.44 -28.61
C TYR A 303 -3.24 -4.83 -28.90
N ASN A 304 -4.12 -4.95 -29.91
CA ASN A 304 -4.68 -6.21 -30.41
C ASN A 304 -5.42 -7.04 -29.34
N ARG A 305 -6.17 -6.37 -28.45
CA ARG A 305 -7.06 -6.96 -27.44
C ARG A 305 -8.54 -6.64 -27.75
N PRO A 306 -9.13 -7.23 -28.80
CA PRO A 306 -10.46 -6.84 -29.30
C PRO A 306 -11.61 -7.11 -28.32
N VAL A 307 -11.49 -8.14 -27.46
CA VAL A 307 -12.52 -8.44 -26.44
C VAL A 307 -12.62 -7.33 -25.39
N LYS A 308 -11.47 -6.89 -24.85
CA LYS A 308 -11.41 -5.76 -23.92
C LYS A 308 -11.92 -4.49 -24.60
N ALA A 309 -11.48 -4.25 -25.84
CA ALA A 309 -11.94 -3.11 -26.60
C ALA A 309 -13.46 -3.08 -26.79
N LEU A 310 -14.08 -4.22 -27.11
CA LEU A 310 -15.52 -4.34 -27.28
C LEU A 310 -16.27 -4.00 -25.98
N ALA A 311 -15.80 -4.50 -24.83
CA ALA A 311 -16.41 -4.21 -23.53
C ALA A 311 -16.38 -2.69 -23.23
N HIS A 312 -15.27 -2.00 -23.51
CA HIS A 312 -15.18 -0.55 -23.36
C HIS A 312 -16.06 0.20 -24.37
N ALA A 313 -16.12 -0.25 -25.63
CA ALA A 313 -16.99 0.36 -26.64
C ALA A 313 -18.49 0.26 -26.26
N GLN A 314 -18.89 -0.85 -25.66
CA GLN A 314 -20.24 -1.02 -25.11
C GLN A 314 -20.52 -0.06 -23.94
N LYS A 315 -19.57 0.07 -23.00
CA LYS A 315 -19.67 1.05 -21.88
C LYS A 315 -19.72 2.49 -22.40
N ALA A 316 -18.99 2.81 -23.47
CA ALA A 316 -19.02 4.09 -24.16
C ALA A 316 -20.32 4.35 -24.95
N LYS A 317 -21.17 3.33 -25.13
CA LYS A 317 -22.36 3.37 -25.99
C LYS A 317 -22.06 3.74 -27.45
N ASP A 318 -20.85 3.44 -27.92
CA ASP A 318 -20.41 3.70 -29.29
C ASP A 318 -20.77 2.52 -30.18
N SER A 319 -21.96 2.60 -30.81
CA SER A 319 -22.49 1.52 -31.64
C SER A 319 -21.69 1.29 -32.92
N ASP A 320 -21.09 2.35 -33.47
CA ASP A 320 -20.29 2.27 -34.68
C ASP A 320 -18.98 1.54 -34.39
N LEU A 321 -18.28 1.92 -33.30
CA LEU A 321 -17.07 1.24 -32.86
C LEU A 321 -17.33 -0.23 -32.52
N CYS A 322 -18.43 -0.54 -31.82
CA CYS A 322 -18.82 -1.94 -31.56
C CYS A 322 -19.00 -2.75 -32.86
N ALA A 323 -19.69 -2.16 -33.84
CA ALA A 323 -19.95 -2.82 -35.12
C ALA A 323 -18.67 -3.06 -35.93
N ASP A 324 -17.73 -2.11 -35.89
CA ASP A 324 -16.45 -2.23 -36.58
C ASP A 324 -15.56 -3.30 -35.92
N ILE A 325 -15.46 -3.32 -34.59
CA ILE A 325 -14.72 -4.37 -33.85
C ILE A 325 -15.30 -5.76 -34.15
N MET A 326 -16.62 -5.90 -34.13
CA MET A 326 -17.28 -7.17 -34.43
C MET A 326 -17.08 -7.61 -35.89
N ARG A 327 -17.05 -6.67 -36.84
CA ARG A 327 -16.83 -6.98 -38.25
C ARG A 327 -15.40 -7.47 -38.52
N GLU A 328 -14.42 -6.86 -37.86
CA GLU A 328 -13.01 -7.17 -38.08
C GLU A 328 -12.54 -8.37 -37.25
N HIS A 329 -12.95 -8.46 -35.98
CA HIS A 329 -12.44 -9.45 -35.02
C HIS A 329 -13.48 -10.47 -34.55
N GLY A 330 -14.77 -10.28 -34.84
CA GLY A 330 -15.86 -11.09 -34.28
C GLY A 330 -15.73 -12.59 -34.56
N TRP A 331 -15.25 -12.97 -35.74
CA TRP A 331 -15.07 -14.38 -36.09
C TRP A 331 -13.92 -15.05 -35.32
N ALA A 332 -12.84 -14.30 -35.05
CA ALA A 332 -11.73 -14.79 -34.23
C ALA A 332 -12.14 -14.94 -32.77
N MET A 333 -12.85 -13.94 -32.22
CA MET A 333 -13.35 -13.97 -30.84
C MET A 333 -14.36 -15.12 -30.61
N PHE A 334 -15.25 -15.37 -31.57
CA PHE A 334 -16.21 -16.49 -31.50
C PHE A 334 -15.50 -17.85 -31.47
N ASN A 335 -14.52 -18.06 -32.36
CA ASN A 335 -13.79 -19.33 -32.42
C ASN A 335 -12.82 -19.53 -31.25
N GLY A 336 -12.37 -18.45 -30.61
CA GLY A 336 -11.55 -18.47 -29.39
C GLY A 336 -12.33 -18.76 -28.11
N GLY A 337 -13.68 -18.80 -28.16
CA GLY A 337 -14.52 -18.97 -26.98
C GLY A 337 -14.62 -17.71 -26.10
N GLU A 338 -14.23 -16.55 -26.63
CA GLU A 338 -14.16 -15.28 -25.89
C GLU A 338 -15.47 -14.48 -25.97
N LEU A 339 -16.43 -14.90 -26.80
CA LEU A 339 -17.78 -14.37 -26.84
C LEU A 339 -18.73 -15.31 -26.10
N VAL A 340 -19.24 -14.84 -24.96
CA VAL A 340 -20.36 -15.49 -24.27
C VAL A 340 -21.65 -14.94 -24.89
N THR A 341 -22.44 -15.81 -25.51
CA THR A 341 -23.74 -15.49 -26.13
C THR A 341 -24.82 -15.21 -25.11
#